data_AF-A0A356T532-F1
#
_entry.id   AF-A0A356T532-F1
#
_cell.length_a   1.000
_cell.length_b   1.000
_cell.length_c   1.000
_cell.angle_alpha   90.00
_cell.angle_beta   90.00
_cell.angle_gamma   90.00
#
_symmetry.space_group_name_H-M   'P 1'
#
loop_
_entity.id
_entity.type
_entity.pdbx_description
1 polymer ?
#
loop_
_entity_poly.entity_id
_entity_poly.type
_entity_poly.pdbx_seq_one_letter_code
_entity_poly.pdbx_strand_id
1 'polypeptide(L)'
;PPLREAREIRIPSEGATLVGDLRVGDSVAAPLVVLVHQLSSTRAEWEPLLRHLGADPALSTFALDMRGHGASTERASTERERGAALDWQRFETRDWEAVAADLRAALGHLREEEGLQPTRVALIGSSIGSSAVIRAASEDESVDVVVALSPGRAYRGL
;
A
#
# COMPACT_ATOMS: atom_id res chain seq x y z
N PRO A 1 6.84 8.94 -21.79
CA PRO A 1 7.55 7.63 -21.70
C PRO A 1 6.57 6.54 -21.27
N PRO A 2 6.70 5.29 -21.76
CA PRO A 2 5.94 4.17 -21.19
C PRO A 2 6.34 3.98 -19.72
N LEU A 3 5.39 3.51 -18.90
CA LEU A 3 5.67 3.12 -17.53
C LEU A 3 6.68 1.97 -17.52
N ARG A 4 7.57 1.98 -16.54
CA ARG A 4 8.42 0.82 -16.23
C ARG A 4 7.53 -0.39 -15.94
N GLU A 5 8.06 -1.56 -16.26
CA GLU A 5 7.41 -2.83 -15.94
C GLU A 5 7.18 -2.93 -14.42
N ALA A 6 5.98 -3.34 -14.05
CA ALA A 6 5.62 -3.59 -12.67
C ALA A 6 5.94 -5.04 -12.31
N ARG A 7 6.56 -5.23 -11.14
CA ARG A 7 6.65 -6.51 -10.46
C ARG A 7 5.52 -6.58 -9.45
N GLU A 8 4.63 -7.55 -9.59
CA GLU A 8 3.64 -7.83 -8.54
C GLU A 8 4.36 -8.44 -7.33
N ILE A 9 4.17 -7.83 -6.15
CA ILE A 9 4.71 -8.28 -4.87
C ILE A 9 3.54 -8.75 -4.01
N ARG A 10 3.69 -9.91 -3.36
CA ARG A 10 2.72 -10.46 -2.40
C ARG A 10 3.33 -10.42 -1.01
N ILE A 11 2.70 -9.67 -0.11
CA ILE A 11 3.23 -9.37 1.21
C ILE A 11 2.33 -10.03 2.28
N PRO A 12 2.86 -10.97 3.06
CA PRO A 12 2.14 -11.50 4.22
C PRO A 12 1.90 -10.40 5.25
N SER A 13 0.68 -10.34 5.79
CA SER A 13 0.27 -9.49 6.90
C SER A 13 -0.64 -10.29 7.85
N GLU A 14 -0.87 -9.78 9.06
CA GLU A 14 -1.72 -10.43 10.05
C GLU A 14 -3.14 -10.66 9.51
N GLY A 15 -3.44 -11.93 9.19
CA GLY A 15 -4.73 -12.36 8.64
C GLY A 15 -4.96 -12.06 7.16
N ALA A 16 -3.99 -11.52 6.41
CA ALA A 16 -4.16 -11.15 5.00
C ALA A 16 -2.87 -11.35 4.18
N THR A 17 -3.02 -11.62 2.88
CA THR A 17 -1.93 -11.44 1.91
C THR A 17 -2.23 -10.18 1.10
N LEU A 18 -1.36 -9.18 1.25
CA LEU A 18 -1.42 -7.93 0.51
C LEU A 18 -0.75 -8.10 -0.86
N VAL A 19 -1.26 -7.40 -1.86
CA VAL A 19 -0.75 -7.45 -3.24
C VAL A 19 -0.56 -6.03 -3.74
N GLY A 20 0.58 -5.76 -4.37
CA GLY A 20 0.84 -4.47 -4.97
C GLY A 20 1.84 -4.55 -6.12
N ASP A 21 1.91 -3.48 -6.89
CA ASP A 21 2.78 -3.36 -8.05
C ASP A 21 3.98 -2.48 -7.72
N LEU A 22 5.16 -3.10 -7.65
CA LEU A 22 6.44 -2.41 -7.47
C LEU A 22 7.06 -2.05 -8.82
N ARG A 23 7.46 -0.80 -8.98
CA ARG A 23 8.32 -0.32 -10.06
C ARG A 23 9.56 0.29 -9.44
N VAL A 24 10.73 -0.21 -9.81
CA VAL A 24 12.01 0.24 -9.25
C VAL A 24 12.57 1.39 -10.12
N GLY A 25 13.09 2.42 -9.45
CA GLY A 25 13.87 3.50 -10.08
C GLY A 25 15.14 2.99 -10.76
N ASP A 26 15.89 3.87 -11.42
CA ASP A 26 17.17 3.50 -12.07
C ASP A 26 18.28 3.17 -11.06
N SER A 27 18.05 3.52 -9.80
CA SER A 27 18.91 3.19 -8.67
C SER A 27 18.11 2.41 -7.65
N VAL A 28 18.74 1.38 -7.08
CA VAL A 28 18.22 0.67 -5.90
C VAL A 28 18.01 1.63 -4.72
N ALA A 29 18.75 2.74 -4.66
CA ALA A 29 18.67 3.77 -3.63
C ALA A 29 17.59 4.84 -3.87
N ALA A 30 16.86 4.75 -4.99
CA ALA A 30 15.81 5.70 -5.35
C ALA A 30 14.76 5.84 -4.23
N PRO A 31 14.29 7.06 -3.91
CA PRO A 31 13.16 7.26 -3.02
C PRO A 31 11.96 6.41 -3.44
N LEU A 32 11.28 5.84 -2.44
CA LEU A 32 10.10 5.00 -2.64
C LEU A 32 8.83 5.80 -2.37
N VAL A 33 7.90 5.80 -3.32
CA VAL A 33 6.55 6.34 -3.16
C VAL A 33 5.55 5.19 -3.05
N VAL A 34 4.92 5.03 -1.89
CA VAL A 34 3.85 4.05 -1.67
C VAL A 34 2.50 4.72 -1.85
N LEU A 35 1.62 4.12 -2.66
CA LEU A 35 0.32 4.68 -3.01
C LEU A 35 -0.82 3.79 -2.49
N VAL A 36 -1.75 4.39 -1.74
CA VAL A 36 -2.82 3.70 -1.00
C VAL A 36 -4.18 4.25 -1.41
N HIS A 37 -4.95 3.42 -2.12
CA HIS A 37 -6.16 3.86 -2.81
C HIS A 37 -7.33 4.22 -1.88
N GLN A 38 -8.39 4.82 -2.43
CA GLN A 38 -9.64 5.10 -1.71
C GLN A 38 -10.55 3.88 -1.52
N LEU A 39 -11.60 4.02 -0.71
CA LEU A 39 -12.60 2.95 -0.52
C LEU A 39 -13.26 2.55 -1.84
N SER A 40 -13.58 1.27 -2.03
CA SER A 40 -14.24 0.76 -3.24
C SER A 40 -13.41 0.94 -4.53
N SER A 41 -12.09 1.05 -4.38
CA SER A 41 -11.13 1.20 -5.47
C SER A 41 -10.06 0.10 -5.40
N THR A 42 -9.03 0.21 -6.24
CA THR A 42 -7.85 -0.65 -6.28
C THR A 42 -6.60 0.18 -6.57
N ARG A 43 -5.42 -0.44 -6.53
CA ARG A 43 -4.14 0.15 -6.93
C ARG A 43 -4.15 0.79 -8.31
N ALA A 44 -5.04 0.34 -9.20
CA ALA A 44 -5.22 0.88 -10.54
C ALA A 44 -5.70 2.35 -10.56
N GLU A 45 -6.28 2.86 -9.47
CA GLU A 45 -6.68 4.29 -9.40
C GLU A 45 -5.50 5.24 -9.59
N TRP A 46 -4.31 4.76 -9.25
CA TRP A 46 -3.09 5.54 -9.31
C TRP A 46 -2.48 5.59 -10.71
N GLU A 47 -2.98 4.84 -11.68
CA GLU A 47 -2.45 4.81 -13.05
C GLU A 47 -2.24 6.21 -13.66
N PRO A 48 -3.17 7.18 -13.55
CA PRO A 48 -2.94 8.54 -14.05
C PRO A 48 -1.77 9.27 -13.37
N LEU A 49 -1.60 9.07 -12.05
CA LEU A 49 -0.49 9.67 -11.31
C LEU A 49 0.82 8.94 -11.60
N LEU A 50 0.79 7.61 -11.70
CA LEU A 50 1.94 6.77 -12.05
C LEU A 50 2.50 7.13 -13.43
N ARG A 51 1.67 7.51 -14.41
CA ARG A 51 2.17 8.03 -15.70
C ARG A 51 3.06 9.26 -15.59
N HIS A 52 2.92 10.03 -14.51
CA HIS A 52 3.76 11.18 -14.23
C HIS A 52 4.92 10.80 -13.30
N LEU A 53 4.65 10.14 -12.18
CA LEU A 53 5.66 9.74 -11.19
C LEU A 53 6.59 8.63 -11.69
N GLY A 54 6.03 7.55 -12.25
CA GLY A 54 6.79 6.41 -12.77
C GLY A 54 7.51 6.70 -14.08
N ALA A 55 7.26 7.86 -14.71
CA ALA A 55 8.09 8.37 -15.78
C ALA A 55 9.38 9.02 -15.27
N ASP A 56 9.45 9.40 -13.99
CA ASP A 56 10.67 9.91 -13.36
C ASP A 56 11.58 8.73 -12.98
N PRO A 57 12.76 8.59 -13.61
CA PRO A 57 13.68 7.51 -13.29
C PRO A 57 14.28 7.55 -11.89
N ALA A 58 14.19 8.69 -11.21
CA ALA A 58 14.72 8.86 -9.88
C ALA A 58 13.81 8.28 -8.78
N LEU A 59 12.60 7.79 -9.12
CA LEU A 59 11.62 7.30 -8.15
C LEU A 59 11.33 5.81 -8.33
N SER A 60 11.25 5.11 -7.20
CA SER A 60 10.57 3.83 -7.09
C SER A 60 9.13 4.07 -6.65
N THR A 61 8.18 3.28 -7.15
CA THR A 61 6.76 3.39 -6.78
C THR A 61 6.19 2.03 -6.40
N PHE A 62 5.38 1.97 -5.36
CA PHE A 62 4.62 0.79 -4.98
C PHE A 62 3.14 1.13 -4.83
N ALA A 63 2.30 0.64 -5.72
CA ALA A 63 0.85 0.83 -5.64
C ALA A 63 0.20 -0.40 -4.99
N LEU A 64 -0.41 -0.23 -3.83
CA LEU A 64 -0.94 -1.32 -3.00
C LEU A 64 -2.45 -1.46 -3.17
N ASP A 65 -2.94 -2.70 -3.27
CA ASP A 65 -4.34 -3.02 -2.97
C ASP A 65 -4.49 -3.20 -1.45
N MET A 66 -5.35 -2.39 -0.80
CA MET A 66 -5.65 -2.59 0.62
C MET A 66 -6.32 -3.96 0.85
N ARG A 67 -6.20 -4.53 2.06
CA ARG A 67 -6.88 -5.78 2.42
C ARG A 67 -8.35 -5.76 2.01
N GLY A 68 -8.83 -6.88 1.49
CA GLY A 68 -10.18 -7.06 0.98
C GLY A 68 -10.50 -6.34 -0.32
N HIS A 69 -9.56 -5.60 -0.92
CA HIS A 69 -9.72 -4.92 -2.21
C HIS A 69 -8.79 -5.54 -3.27
N GLY A 70 -9.13 -5.31 -4.55
CA GLY A 70 -8.29 -5.72 -5.68
C GLY A 70 -7.81 -7.16 -5.59
N ALA A 71 -6.51 -7.38 -5.63
CA ALA A 71 -5.89 -8.70 -5.50
C ALA A 71 -5.59 -9.10 -4.03
N SER A 72 -5.73 -8.20 -3.06
CA SER A 72 -5.48 -8.43 -1.62
C SER A 72 -6.67 -9.10 -0.92
N THR A 73 -7.20 -10.18 -1.50
CA THR A 73 -8.41 -10.86 -1.03
C THR A 73 -8.12 -12.20 -0.34
N GLU A 74 -6.85 -12.62 -0.31
CA GLU A 74 -6.44 -13.86 0.33
C GLU A 74 -6.24 -13.66 1.85
N ARG A 75 -6.70 -14.62 2.66
CA ARG A 75 -6.46 -14.66 4.11
C ARG A 75 -5.13 -15.35 4.40
N ALA A 76 -4.31 -14.76 5.26
CA ALA A 76 -3.15 -15.45 5.82
C ALA A 76 -3.66 -16.63 6.67
N SER A 77 -3.20 -17.84 6.35
CA SER A 77 -3.88 -19.08 6.71
C SER A 77 -3.91 -19.37 8.22
N THR A 78 -5.11 -19.48 8.77
CA THR A 78 -5.39 -20.43 9.86
C THR A 78 -6.39 -21.47 9.36
N GLU A 79 -6.26 -22.71 9.81
CA GLU A 79 -7.05 -23.85 9.34
C GLU A 79 -8.57 -23.67 9.46
N ARG A 80 -9.01 -22.74 10.32
CA ARG A 80 -10.43 -22.42 10.58
C ARG A 80 -11.07 -21.49 9.57
N GLU A 81 -10.29 -20.79 8.74
CA GLU A 81 -10.79 -19.76 7.81
C GLU A 81 -10.61 -20.15 6.33
N ARG A 82 -10.27 -21.41 6.05
CA ARG A 82 -10.23 -21.94 4.69
C ARG A 82 -11.61 -21.85 4.03
N GLY A 83 -11.82 -20.84 3.18
CA GLY A 83 -12.93 -20.82 2.23
C GLY A 83 -13.52 -19.46 1.86
N ALA A 84 -13.35 -18.40 2.65
CA ALA A 84 -13.92 -17.09 2.34
C ALA A 84 -12.83 -16.04 2.08
N ALA A 85 -12.83 -15.49 0.86
CA ALA A 85 -12.00 -14.34 0.50
C ALA A 85 -12.29 -13.15 1.43
N LEU A 86 -11.26 -12.36 1.73
CA LEU A 86 -11.45 -11.04 2.34
C LEU A 86 -12.25 -10.17 1.38
N ASP A 87 -13.27 -9.52 1.94
CA ASP A 87 -14.18 -8.64 1.22
C ASP A 87 -14.40 -7.42 2.10
N TRP A 88 -13.89 -6.28 1.65
CA TRP A 88 -13.97 -5.02 2.39
C TRP A 88 -15.41 -4.59 2.66
N GLN A 89 -16.38 -5.06 1.86
CA GLN A 89 -17.80 -4.75 2.06
C GLN A 89 -18.36 -5.37 3.35
N ARG A 90 -17.65 -6.36 3.90
CA ARG A 90 -18.02 -7.08 5.12
C ARG A 90 -17.15 -6.71 6.33
N PHE A 91 -16.25 -5.73 6.17
CA PHE A 91 -15.32 -5.33 7.22
C PHE A 91 -16.03 -4.67 8.40
N GLU A 92 -15.65 -5.13 9.59
CA GLU A 92 -15.95 -4.49 10.86
C GLU A 92 -14.85 -3.47 11.21
N THR A 93 -15.04 -2.72 12.30
CA THR A 93 -14.06 -1.69 12.73
C THR A 93 -12.64 -2.26 12.89
N ARG A 94 -12.50 -3.46 13.46
CA ARG A 94 -11.20 -4.13 13.63
C ARG A 94 -10.48 -4.40 12.30
N ASP A 95 -11.22 -4.66 11.24
CA ASP A 95 -10.64 -4.92 9.92
C ASP A 95 -10.09 -3.62 9.32
N TRP A 96 -10.80 -2.51 9.51
CA TRP A 96 -10.34 -1.18 9.09
C TRP A 96 -9.14 -0.70 9.90
N GLU A 97 -9.13 -0.92 11.22
CA GLU A 97 -7.98 -0.61 12.08
C GLU A 97 -6.72 -1.35 11.66
N ALA A 98 -6.86 -2.57 11.13
CA ALA A 98 -5.74 -3.38 10.64
C ALA A 98 -5.11 -2.84 9.34
N VAL A 99 -5.78 -1.96 8.59
CA VAL A 99 -5.23 -1.37 7.36
C VAL A 99 -3.96 -0.56 7.63
N ALA A 100 -3.86 0.13 8.77
CA ALA A 100 -2.62 0.85 9.11
C ALA A 100 -1.47 -0.11 9.46
N ALA A 101 -1.78 -1.23 10.11
CA ALA A 101 -0.80 -2.28 10.40
C ALA A 101 -0.32 -2.97 9.11
N ASP A 102 -1.22 -3.20 8.15
CA ASP A 102 -0.88 -3.69 6.81
C ASP A 102 0.13 -2.80 6.10
N LEU A 103 -0.06 -1.47 6.16
CA LEU A 103 0.89 -0.54 5.54
C LEU A 103 2.27 -0.63 6.17
N ARG A 104 2.36 -0.80 7.49
CA ARG A 104 3.65 -1.02 8.15
C ARG A 104 4.26 -2.37 7.80
N ALA A 105 3.47 -3.43 7.68
CA ALA A 105 3.94 -4.73 7.21
C ALA A 105 4.46 -4.64 5.77
N ALA A 106 3.75 -3.92 4.89
CA ALA A 106 4.17 -3.63 3.53
C ALA A 106 5.49 -2.86 3.50
N LEU A 107 5.63 -1.81 4.31
CA LEU A 107 6.87 -1.05 4.42
C LEU A 107 8.04 -1.91 4.93
N GLY A 108 7.81 -2.75 5.95
CA GLY A 108 8.80 -3.70 6.44
C GLY A 108 9.29 -4.64 5.35
N HIS A 109 8.35 -5.25 4.61
CA HIS A 109 8.67 -6.15 3.51
C HIS A 109 9.43 -5.45 2.37
N LEU A 110 9.00 -4.25 1.98
CA LEU A 110 9.66 -3.49 0.90
C LEU A 110 11.10 -3.06 1.24
N ARG A 111 11.45 -2.94 2.53
CA ARG A 111 12.85 -2.69 2.96
C ARG A 111 13.74 -3.91 2.78
N GLU A 112 13.16 -5.10 2.75
CA GLU A 112 13.86 -6.37 2.57
C GLU A 112 13.80 -6.86 1.11
N GLU A 113 13.07 -6.15 0.25
CA GLU A 113 12.85 -6.51 -1.15
C GLU A 113 14.14 -6.42 -1.99
N GLU A 114 14.41 -7.47 -2.77
CA GLU A 114 15.63 -7.52 -3.58
C GLU A 114 15.59 -6.46 -4.69
N GLY A 115 16.70 -5.71 -4.81
CA GLY A 115 16.82 -4.62 -5.77
C GLY A 115 16.17 -3.31 -5.33
N LEU A 116 15.74 -3.19 -4.07
CA LEU A 116 15.16 -1.97 -3.50
C LEU A 116 15.80 -1.64 -2.14
N GLN A 117 16.45 -0.48 -2.03
CA GLN A 117 17.11 0.03 -0.82
C GLN A 117 16.84 1.53 -0.66
N PRO A 118 15.57 1.93 -0.46
CA PRO A 118 15.15 3.31 -0.62
C PRO A 118 15.76 4.18 0.47
N THR A 119 16.37 5.29 0.07
CA THR A 119 16.97 6.25 1.01
C THR A 119 15.95 7.19 1.65
N ARG A 120 14.77 7.30 1.04
CA ARG A 120 13.63 8.10 1.50
C ARG A 120 12.33 7.38 1.17
N VAL A 121 11.31 7.55 2.01
CA VAL A 121 9.99 6.94 1.82
C VAL A 121 8.88 8.01 1.89
N ALA A 122 8.02 8.03 0.88
CA ALA A 122 6.81 8.83 0.87
C ALA A 122 5.56 7.93 0.84
N LEU A 123 4.55 8.29 1.63
CA LEU A 123 3.23 7.67 1.56
C LEU A 123 2.23 8.64 0.94
N ILE A 124 1.45 8.18 -0.04
CA ILE A 124 0.36 8.93 -0.66
C ILE A 124 -0.93 8.14 -0.47
N GLY A 125 -1.94 8.75 0.15
CA GLY A 125 -3.22 8.10 0.42
C GLY A 125 -4.41 8.94 -0.01
N SER A 126 -5.46 8.31 -0.52
CA SER A 126 -6.72 8.95 -0.92
C SER A 126 -7.89 8.50 -0.04
N SER A 127 -8.73 9.44 0.43
CA SER A 127 -9.92 9.14 1.25
C SER A 127 -9.58 8.22 2.44
N ILE A 128 -10.08 6.98 2.52
CA ILE A 128 -9.68 6.04 3.57
C ILE A 128 -8.18 5.73 3.58
N GLY A 129 -7.56 5.65 2.40
CA GLY A 129 -6.12 5.49 2.25
C GLY A 129 -5.36 6.66 2.86
N SER A 130 -5.94 7.87 2.86
CA SER A 130 -5.31 9.04 3.49
C SER A 130 -5.26 8.94 5.02
N SER A 131 -6.33 8.44 5.66
CA SER A 131 -6.33 8.14 7.09
C SER A 131 -5.33 7.01 7.42
N ALA A 132 -5.28 5.98 6.57
CA ALA A 132 -4.36 4.86 6.74
C ALA A 132 -2.89 5.30 6.68
N VAL A 133 -2.49 6.12 5.70
CA VAL A 133 -1.09 6.58 5.60
C VAL A 133 -0.69 7.53 6.73
N ILE A 134 -1.61 8.37 7.22
CA ILE A 134 -1.37 9.24 8.38
C ILE A 134 -1.12 8.37 9.62
N ARG A 135 -1.98 7.38 9.88
CA ARG A 135 -1.85 6.48 11.03
C ARG A 135 -0.59 5.62 10.93
N ALA A 136 -0.30 5.04 9.76
CA ALA A 136 0.90 4.25 9.55
C ALA A 136 2.18 5.07 9.81
N ALA A 137 2.26 6.29 9.26
CA ALA A 137 3.41 7.17 9.45
C ALA A 137 3.57 7.66 10.89
N SER A 138 2.48 7.80 11.65
CA SER A 138 2.57 8.15 13.09
C SER A 138 3.20 7.05 13.95
N GLU A 139 3.28 5.82 13.42
CA GLU A 139 3.78 4.63 14.10
C GLU A 139 5.05 4.05 13.40
N ASP A 140 5.58 4.72 12.37
CA ASP A 140 6.79 4.31 11.62
C ASP A 140 7.65 5.54 11.28
N GLU A 141 8.73 5.74 12.05
CA GLU A 141 9.63 6.90 11.93
C GLU A 141 10.45 6.94 10.64
N SER A 142 10.45 5.88 9.84
CA SER A 142 11.18 5.86 8.57
C SER A 142 10.40 6.48 7.40
N VAL A 143 9.16 6.91 7.62
CA VAL A 143 8.36 7.65 6.64
C VAL A 143 8.75 9.12 6.66
N ASP A 144 9.29 9.62 5.55
CA ASP A 144 9.76 11.00 5.43
C ASP A 144 8.66 11.99 5.04
N VAL A 145 7.70 11.54 4.23
CA VAL A 145 6.68 12.39 3.60
C VAL A 145 5.34 11.68 3.61
N VAL A 146 4.29 12.42 3.99
CA VAL A 146 2.90 11.97 3.88
C VAL A 146 2.12 12.96 3.03
N VAL A 147 1.41 12.44 2.03
CA VAL A 147 0.46 13.18 1.20
C VAL A 147 -0.94 12.60 1.40
N ALA A 148 -1.84 13.39 1.97
CA ALA A 148 -3.21 13.01 2.25
C ALA A 148 -4.17 13.72 1.29
N LEU A 149 -4.83 12.95 0.42
CA LEU A 149 -5.82 13.46 -0.53
C LEU A 149 -7.23 13.23 0.03
N SER A 150 -7.97 14.31 0.23
CA SER A 150 -9.34 14.30 0.77
C SER A 150 -9.48 13.56 2.12
N PRO A 151 -8.73 13.94 3.16
CA PRO A 151 -8.78 13.27 4.46
C PRO A 151 -10.09 13.48 5.21
N GLY A 152 -10.53 12.43 5.90
CA GLY A 152 -11.68 12.46 6.81
C GLY A 152 -11.25 12.40 8.28
N ARG A 153 -12.12 12.84 9.19
CA ARG A 153 -11.93 12.60 10.63
C ARG A 153 -12.51 11.23 10.99
N ALA A 154 -11.71 10.34 11.56
CA ALA A 154 -12.13 9.02 12.05
C ALA A 154 -12.90 8.16 11.02
N TYR A 155 -12.44 8.14 9.76
CA TYR A 155 -13.15 7.46 8.68
C TYR A 155 -13.06 5.94 8.88
N ARG A 156 -14.19 5.30 9.21
CA ARG A 156 -14.27 3.88 9.60
C ARG A 156 -13.44 3.51 10.86
N GLY A 157 -13.12 4.49 11.71
CA GLY A 157 -12.27 4.28 12.90
C GLY A 157 -10.77 4.50 12.65
N LEU A 158 -10.39 4.89 11.42
CA LEU A 158 -9.05 5.35 11.06
C LEU A 158 -8.91 6.88 11.18
#